data_AF-A0A2V8KVD2-F1
#
_entry.id   AF-A0A2V8KVD2-F1
#
_cell.length_a   1.000
_cell.length_b   1.000
_cell.length_c   1.000
_cell.angle_alpha   90.00
_cell.angle_beta   90.00
_cell.angle_gamma   90.00
#
_symmetry.space_group_name_H-M   'P 1'
#
loop_
_entity.id
_entity.type
_entity.pdbx_description
1 polymer ?
#
loop_
_entity_poly.entity_id
_entity_poly.type
_entity_poly.pdbx_seq_one_letter_code
_entity_poly.pdbx_strand_id
1 'polypeptide(L)'
;MVRRIGALLGFANTRDSELLVFGQNVLERLFENPAYPKPPLKKETFKTLLDSYGAAITAALDGSKQAIAERNGLRAEVIAALRQLGHYAQYTCNDDMPTFISADFSPPSWLVLHRSHWPSLSSRTSTTAKAANCSSK
;
A
#
# COMPACT_ATOMS: atom_id res chain seq x y z
N MET A 1 17.32 0.06 -15.01
CA MET A 1 17.44 -0.88 -13.87
C MET A 1 16.37 -0.47 -12.86
N VAL A 2 15.21 -1.14 -12.85
CA VAL A 2 14.07 -0.77 -12.00
C VAL A 2 14.45 -1.03 -10.54
N ARG A 3 14.42 0.01 -9.70
CA ARG A 3 14.68 -0.12 -8.26
C ARG A 3 13.47 -0.79 -7.63
N ARG A 4 13.62 -2.03 -7.18
CA ARG A 4 12.57 -2.72 -6.39
C ARG A 4 12.31 -1.94 -5.12
N ILE A 5 11.15 -1.30 -5.02
CA ILE A 5 10.67 -0.73 -3.76
C ILE A 5 10.34 -1.93 -2.85
N GLY A 6 11.19 -2.17 -1.85
CA GLY A 6 11.12 -3.31 -0.92
C GLY A 6 9.94 -3.29 0.07
N ALA A 7 9.00 -2.36 -0.07
CA ALA A 7 7.81 -2.25 0.79
C ALA A 7 6.78 -3.37 0.58
N LEU A 8 6.91 -4.15 -0.51
CA LEU A 8 6.02 -5.25 -0.89
C LEU A 8 5.97 -6.45 0.07
N LEU A 9 6.78 -6.46 1.14
CA LEU A 9 6.93 -7.61 2.04
C LEU A 9 6.66 -7.29 3.52
N GLY A 10 6.52 -6.01 3.90
CA GLY A 10 6.32 -5.63 5.31
C GLY A 10 5.01 -6.16 5.90
N PHE A 11 3.94 -6.18 5.10
CA PHE A 11 2.60 -6.61 5.52
C PHE A 11 2.45 -8.13 5.68
N ALA A 12 3.35 -8.95 5.11
CA ALA A 12 3.22 -10.41 5.22
C ALA A 12 3.43 -10.92 6.66
N ASN A 13 4.12 -10.13 7.49
CA ASN A 13 4.48 -10.47 8.87
C ASN A 13 3.67 -9.71 9.94
N THR A 14 2.59 -9.02 9.56
CA THR A 14 1.73 -8.27 10.49
C THR A 14 0.64 -9.16 11.09
N ARG A 15 0.00 -8.69 12.17
CA ARG A 15 -1.15 -9.38 12.78
C ARG A 15 -2.33 -9.44 11.81
N ASP A 16 -3.23 -10.40 12.00
CA ASP A 16 -4.35 -10.62 11.08
C ASP A 16 -5.25 -9.38 10.94
N SER A 17 -5.53 -8.69 12.04
CA SER A 17 -6.29 -7.43 12.07
C SER A 17 -5.57 -6.28 11.35
N GLU A 18 -4.25 -6.16 11.53
CA GLU A 18 -3.44 -5.15 10.83
C GLU A 18 -3.38 -5.42 9.33
N LEU A 19 -3.28 -6.68 8.93
CA LEU A 19 -3.32 -7.09 7.53
C LEU A 19 -4.69 -6.78 6.89
N LEU A 20 -5.79 -6.99 7.61
CA LEU A 20 -7.13 -6.67 7.14
C LEU A 20 -7.28 -5.15 6.91
N VAL A 21 -6.88 -4.33 7.89
CA VAL A 21 -6.92 -2.86 7.76
C VAL A 21 -6.06 -2.39 6.60
N PHE A 22 -4.86 -2.93 6.46
CA PHE A 22 -3.98 -2.63 5.31
C PHE A 22 -4.66 -2.97 3.98
N GLY A 23 -5.30 -4.14 3.88
CA GLY A 23 -6.05 -4.53 2.69
C GLY A 23 -7.20 -3.58 2.36
N GLN A 24 -7.95 -3.13 3.37
CA GLN A 24 -9.03 -2.15 3.19
C GLN A 24 -8.49 -0.80 2.69
N ASN A 25 -7.37 -0.31 3.24
CA ASN A 25 -6.74 0.92 2.75
C ASN A 25 -6.29 0.79 1.30
N VAL A 26 -5.69 -0.34 0.90
CA VAL A 26 -5.32 -0.60 -0.50
C VAL A 26 -6.56 -0.61 -1.40
N LEU A 27 -7.69 -1.16 -0.93
CA LEU A 27 -8.94 -1.18 -1.69
C LEU A 27 -9.46 0.23 -1.99
N GLU A 28 -9.39 1.15 -1.02
CA GLU A 28 -9.77 2.55 -1.21
C GLU A 28 -8.74 3.30 -2.06
N ARG A 29 -7.45 3.22 -1.71
CA ARG A 29 -6.41 4.09 -2.27
C ARG A 29 -5.94 3.68 -3.67
N LEU A 30 -5.97 2.38 -3.99
CA LEU A 30 -5.55 1.89 -5.31
C LEU A 30 -6.69 1.97 -6.33
N PHE A 31 -7.90 1.54 -5.95
CA PHE A 31 -9.01 1.43 -6.90
C PHE A 31 -9.79 2.73 -7.11
N GLU A 32 -9.66 3.70 -6.21
CA GLU A 32 -10.28 5.03 -6.38
C GLU A 32 -9.31 6.05 -6.98
N ASN A 33 -8.06 5.64 -7.25
CA ASN A 33 -7.05 6.52 -7.81
C ASN A 33 -6.99 6.39 -9.34
N PRO A 34 -7.25 7.49 -10.10
CA PRO A 34 -7.23 7.48 -11.56
C PRO A 34 -5.85 7.17 -12.16
N ALA A 35 -4.77 7.24 -11.37
CA ALA A 35 -3.43 6.83 -11.79
C ALA A 35 -3.32 5.32 -12.08
N TYR A 36 -4.28 4.51 -11.62
CA TYR A 36 -4.29 3.05 -11.74
C TYR A 36 -5.50 2.55 -12.54
N PRO A 37 -5.56 2.79 -13.86
CA PRO A 37 -6.76 2.54 -14.66
C PRO A 37 -7.05 1.06 -14.96
N LYS A 38 -6.08 0.15 -14.75
CA LYS A 38 -6.19 -1.27 -15.14
C LYS A 38 -5.59 -2.21 -14.08
N PRO A 39 -6.16 -2.26 -12.87
CA PRO A 39 -5.71 -3.21 -11.87
C PRO A 39 -5.95 -4.65 -12.37
N PRO A 40 -4.99 -5.57 -12.17
CA PRO A 40 -5.09 -6.96 -12.64
C PRO A 40 -6.09 -7.79 -11.83
N LEU A 41 -6.51 -7.31 -10.67
CA LEU A 41 -7.50 -7.94 -9.80
C LEU A 41 -8.68 -6.99 -9.65
N LYS A 42 -9.92 -7.50 -9.72
CA LYS A 42 -11.15 -6.67 -9.69
C LYS A 42 -11.43 -6.16 -8.27
N LYS A 43 -11.94 -4.93 -8.14
CA LYS A 43 -12.30 -4.31 -6.84
C LYS A 43 -13.24 -5.21 -6.03
N GLU A 44 -14.29 -5.74 -6.66
CA GLU A 44 -15.27 -6.60 -5.99
C GLU A 44 -14.66 -7.91 -5.48
N THR A 45 -13.84 -8.57 -6.30
CA THR A 45 -13.16 -9.80 -5.89
C THR A 45 -12.24 -9.56 -4.69
N PHE A 46 -11.50 -8.46 -4.69
CA PHE A 46 -10.66 -8.11 -3.55
C PHE A 46 -11.49 -7.80 -2.30
N LYS A 47 -12.59 -7.06 -2.47
CA LYS A 47 -13.51 -6.73 -1.38
C LYS A 47 -14.06 -7.99 -0.71
N THR A 48 -14.62 -8.90 -1.51
CA THR A 48 -15.18 -10.16 -1.01
C THR A 48 -14.13 -10.99 -0.27
N LEU A 49 -12.89 -11.03 -0.78
CA LEU A 49 -11.80 -11.73 -0.10
C LEU A 49 -11.48 -11.11 1.27
N LEU A 50 -11.46 -9.78 1.39
CA LEU A 50 -11.25 -9.09 2.67
C LEU A 50 -12.43 -9.30 3.64
N ASP A 51 -13.67 -9.27 3.14
CA ASP A 51 -14.87 -9.53 3.94
C ASP A 51 -14.86 -10.97 4.50
N SER A 52 -14.55 -11.97 3.66
CA SER A 52 -14.38 -13.37 4.09
C SER A 52 -13.25 -13.54 5.09
N TYR A 53 -12.12 -12.86 4.87
CA TYR A 53 -11.00 -12.89 5.81
C TYR A 53 -11.36 -12.28 7.17
N GLY A 54 -12.09 -11.16 7.18
CA GLY A 54 -12.62 -10.55 8.40
C GLY A 54 -13.54 -11.49 9.18
N ALA A 55 -14.47 -12.16 8.49
CA ALA A 55 -15.34 -13.16 9.10
C ALA A 55 -14.54 -14.35 9.69
N ALA A 56 -13.52 -14.82 8.98
CA ALA A 56 -12.67 -15.92 9.45
C ALA A 56 -11.79 -15.53 10.65
N ILE A 57 -11.37 -14.27 10.76
CA ILE A 57 -10.70 -13.74 11.97
C ILE A 57 -11.63 -13.85 13.17
N THR A 58 -12.89 -13.45 13.03
CA THR A 58 -13.90 -13.55 14.09
C THR A 58 -14.20 -15.00 14.45
N ALA A 59 -14.40 -15.88 13.45
CA ALA A 59 -14.65 -17.30 13.69
C ALA A 59 -13.46 -18.02 14.36
N ALA A 60 -12.23 -17.61 14.07
CA ALA A 60 -11.04 -18.18 14.69
C ALA A 60 -10.92 -17.86 16.20
N LEU A 61 -11.71 -16.91 16.72
CA LEU A 61 -11.80 -16.64 18.17
C LEU A 61 -12.38 -17.83 18.94
N ASP A 62 -13.21 -18.66 18.30
CA ASP A 62 -13.74 -19.89 18.87
C ASP A 62 -12.64 -20.94 19.12
N GLY A 63 -11.44 -20.73 18.56
CA GLY A 63 -10.28 -21.60 18.76
C GLY A 63 -10.38 -22.96 18.08
N SER A 64 -11.40 -23.20 17.26
CA SER A 64 -11.57 -24.47 16.55
C SER A 64 -10.46 -24.64 15.50
N LYS A 65 -9.97 -25.88 15.34
CA LYS A 65 -8.92 -26.20 14.36
C LYS A 65 -9.35 -25.84 12.92
N GLN A 66 -10.64 -26.01 12.62
CA GLN A 66 -11.21 -25.68 11.31
C GLN A 66 -11.21 -24.16 11.07
N ALA A 67 -11.72 -23.36 12.01
CA ALA A 67 -11.73 -21.90 11.87
C ALA A 67 -10.31 -21.31 11.79
N ILE A 68 -9.36 -21.87 12.56
CA ILE A 68 -7.94 -21.49 12.48
C ILE A 68 -7.35 -21.79 11.11
N ALA A 69 -7.66 -22.95 10.53
CA ALA A 69 -7.16 -23.36 9.22
C ALA A 69 -7.75 -22.49 8.10
N GLU A 70 -9.05 -22.20 8.15
CA GLU A 70 -9.73 -21.32 7.21
C GLU A 70 -9.14 -19.90 7.21
N ARG A 71 -8.99 -19.31 8.40
CA ARG A 71 -8.35 -17.99 8.57
C ARG A 71 -6.93 -17.95 8.02
N ASN A 72 -6.15 -19.01 8.22
CA ASN A 72 -4.79 -19.11 7.67
C ASN A 72 -4.78 -19.27 6.15
N GLY A 73 -5.74 -20.00 5.57
CA GLY A 73 -5.92 -20.12 4.13
C GLY A 73 -6.24 -18.77 3.50
N LEU A 74 -7.24 -18.07 4.03
CA LEU A 74 -7.63 -16.74 3.58
C LEU A 74 -6.51 -15.70 3.76
N ARG A 75 -5.72 -15.79 4.84
CA ARG A 75 -4.52 -14.96 5.03
C ARG A 75 -3.55 -15.11 3.85
N ALA A 76 -3.28 -16.34 3.41
CA ALA A 76 -2.36 -16.59 2.30
C ALA A 76 -2.90 -16.00 0.98
N GLU A 77 -4.21 -16.12 0.73
CA GLU A 77 -4.88 -15.53 -0.42
C GLU A 77 -4.83 -13.99 -0.41
N VAL A 78 -5.11 -13.36 0.72
CA VAL A 78 -5.01 -11.89 0.89
C VAL A 78 -3.59 -11.41 0.62
N ILE A 79 -2.58 -12.11 1.15
CA ILE A 79 -1.17 -11.78 0.90
C ILE A 79 -0.83 -11.92 -0.58
N ALA A 80 -1.32 -12.96 -1.26
CA ALA A 80 -1.08 -13.15 -2.69
C ALA A 80 -1.72 -12.03 -3.53
N ALA A 81 -2.97 -11.67 -3.23
CA ALA A 81 -3.68 -10.56 -3.89
C ALA A 81 -2.95 -9.23 -3.69
N LEU A 82 -2.51 -8.93 -2.47
CA LEU A 82 -1.75 -7.71 -2.15
C LEU A 82 -0.41 -7.65 -2.88
N ARG A 83 0.31 -8.78 -3.03
CA ARG A 83 1.54 -8.83 -3.83
C ARG A 83 1.28 -8.51 -5.29
N GLN A 84 0.23 -9.10 -5.87
CA GLN A 84 -0.14 -8.84 -7.27
C GLN A 84 -0.48 -7.36 -7.49
N LEU A 85 -1.26 -6.77 -6.58
CA LEU A 85 -1.63 -5.35 -6.63
C LEU A 85 -0.42 -4.43 -6.43
N GLY A 86 0.47 -4.75 -5.49
CA GLY A 86 1.68 -3.95 -5.27
C GLY A 86 2.68 -4.06 -6.42
N HIS A 87 2.79 -5.21 -7.09
CA HIS A 87 3.58 -5.33 -8.32
C HIS A 87 3.01 -4.48 -9.45
N TYR A 88 1.69 -4.46 -9.59
CA TYR A 88 1.00 -3.59 -10.53
C TYR A 88 1.22 -2.11 -10.20
N ALA A 89 1.10 -1.72 -8.93
CA ALA A 89 1.34 -0.35 -8.50
C ALA A 89 2.78 0.08 -8.81
N GLN A 90 3.76 -0.77 -8.51
CA GLN A 90 5.17 -0.53 -8.83
C GLN A 90 5.44 -0.36 -10.33
N TYR A 91 4.84 -1.21 -11.16
CA TYR A 91 4.95 -1.08 -12.62
C TYR A 91 4.34 0.24 -13.13
N THR A 92 3.22 0.66 -12.54
CA THR A 92 2.50 1.85 -12.97
C THR A 92 3.17 3.14 -12.48
N CYS A 93 3.86 3.11 -11.33
CA CYS A 93 4.51 4.29 -10.74
C CYS A 93 5.83 4.73 -11.38
N ASN A 94 6.51 3.92 -12.22
CA ASN A 94 7.74 4.33 -12.94
C ASN A 94 8.75 5.18 -12.10
N ASP A 95 9.16 4.70 -10.93
CA ASP A 95 10.06 5.38 -9.96
C ASP A 95 9.48 6.62 -9.20
N ASP A 96 8.19 6.95 -9.37
CA ASP A 96 7.51 8.02 -8.62
C ASP A 96 7.05 7.55 -7.22
N MET A 97 7.98 7.63 -6.27
CA MET A 97 7.78 7.26 -4.86
C MET A 97 6.58 7.96 -4.18
N PRO A 98 6.25 9.24 -4.45
CA PRO A 98 5.05 9.89 -3.90
C PRO A 98 3.75 9.16 -4.26
N THR A 99 3.65 8.72 -5.52
CA THR A 99 2.47 7.99 -6.02
C THR A 99 2.36 6.60 -5.39
N PHE A 100 3.49 5.97 -5.08
CA PHE A 100 3.54 4.70 -4.36
C PHE A 100 3.13 4.83 -2.88
N ILE A 101 3.56 5.90 -2.19
CA ILE A 101 3.15 6.21 -0.81
C ILE A 101 1.65 6.57 -0.75
N SER A 102 1.10 7.19 -1.80
CA SER A 102 -0.33 7.53 -1.86
C SER A 102 -1.27 6.31 -1.91
N ALA A 103 -0.75 5.17 -2.38
CA ALA A 103 -1.44 3.87 -2.35
C ALA A 103 -1.26 3.12 -1.01
N ASP A 104 -0.79 3.83 0.03
CA ASP A 104 -0.56 3.37 1.40
C ASP A 104 0.53 2.30 1.57
N PHE A 105 1.40 2.14 0.56
CA PHE A 105 2.60 1.33 0.71
C PHE A 105 3.68 2.13 1.45
N SER A 106 3.68 2.06 2.78
CA SER A 106 4.71 2.71 3.60
C SER A 106 6.07 2.02 3.40
N PRO A 107 7.17 2.77 3.15
CA PRO A 107 8.51 2.22 3.17
C PRO A 107 8.87 1.71 4.58
N PRO A 108 9.77 0.73 4.71
CA PRO A 108 10.18 0.21 6.02
C PRO A 108 10.68 1.34 6.94
N SER A 109 10.40 1.24 8.24
CA SER A 109 10.58 2.30 9.24
C SER A 109 12.01 2.88 9.34
N TRP A 110 13.03 2.14 8.92
CA TRP A 110 14.41 2.65 8.86
C TRP A 110 14.60 3.76 7.80
N LEU A 111 13.74 3.82 6.78
CA LEU A 111 13.73 4.88 5.77
C LEU A 111 13.10 6.17 6.30
N VAL A 112 12.19 6.07 7.29
CA VAL A 112 11.50 7.21 7.89
C VAL A 112 12.36 7.87 8.96
N LEU A 113 13.14 7.09 9.72
CA LEU A 113 14.05 7.60 10.75
C LEU A 113 15.24 8.41 10.20
N HIS A 114 15.67 8.17 8.95
CA HIS A 114 16.77 8.93 8.34
C HIS A 114 16.36 10.32 7.79
N ARG A 115 15.07 10.64 7.70
CA ARG A 115 14.63 11.95 7.16
C ARG A 115 14.59 13.06 8.21
N SER A 116 14.66 12.71 9.50
CA SER A 116 14.64 13.66 10.61
C SER A 116 16.03 14.19 11.00
N HIS A 117 17.11 13.65 10.42
CA HIS A 117 18.50 14.03 10.72
C HIS A 117 19.30 14.31 9.43
N TRP A 118 18.79 15.16 8.53
CA TRP A 118 19.68 15.79 7.54
C TRP A 118 19.94 17.24 7.96
N PRO A 119 21.17 17.60 8.37
CA PRO A 119 21.54 18.99 8.50
C PRO A 119 21.52 19.60 7.10
N SER A 120 20.69 20.62 6.93
CA SER A 120 20.75 21.58 5.83
C SER A 120 22.20 22.06 5.67
N LEU A 121 22.91 21.57 4.65
CA LEU A 121 24.07 22.28 4.09
C LEU A 121 23.57 23.15 2.95
N SER A 122 23.47 24.42 3.30
CA SER A 122 23.10 25.56 2.49
C SER A 122 24.21 25.96 1.53
N SER A 123 23.82 26.44 0.34
CA SER A 123 24.35 27.68 -0.28
C SER A 123 23.40 28.02 -1.44
N ARG A 124 22.31 28.77 -1.24
CA ARG A 124 22.19 30.24 -1.20
C ARG A 124 22.72 30.93 -2.47
N THR A 125 21.92 31.91 -2.90
CA THR A 125 22.05 32.89 -4.01
C THR A 125 21.43 32.38 -5.31
N SER A 126 20.48 33.04 -5.97
CA SER A 126 20.17 34.48 -6.04
C SER A 126 18.79 34.71 -6.66
N THR A 127 18.20 35.86 -6.35
CA THR A 127 17.36 36.66 -7.26
C THR A 127 15.87 36.30 -7.40
N THR A 128 15.06 37.06 -6.64
CA THR A 128 13.80 37.73 -7.04
C THR A 128 13.28 37.51 -8.47
N ALA A 129 12.09 36.91 -8.59
CA ALA A 129 11.02 37.24 -9.55
C ALA A 129 9.79 36.39 -9.18
N LYS A 130 8.68 36.95 -8.68
CA LYS A 130 7.57 37.59 -9.42
C LYS A 130 6.72 36.61 -10.24
N ALA A 131 5.56 36.29 -9.65
CA ALA A 131 4.20 36.20 -10.22
C ALA A 131 3.83 35.18 -11.33
N ALA A 132 2.51 34.90 -11.33
CA ALA A 132 1.65 34.25 -12.33
C ALA A 132 1.58 32.71 -12.26
N ASN A 133 0.46 32.14 -11.78
CA ASN A 133 -0.86 31.97 -12.43
C ASN A 133 -0.93 30.74 -13.34
N CYS A 134 -1.93 29.88 -13.12
CA CYS A 134 -2.60 29.04 -14.13
C CYS A 134 -3.99 28.69 -13.56
N SER A 135 -4.98 29.58 -13.72
CA SER A 135 -6.02 29.60 -14.77
C SER A 135 -6.88 28.33 -14.86
N SER A 136 -8.11 28.43 -14.32
CA SER A 136 -9.26 27.71 -14.87
C SER A 136 -9.90 28.58 -15.95
N LYS A 137 -10.16 27.96 -17.10
CA LYS A 137 -11.08 28.44 -18.12
C LYS A 137 -12.48 27.89 -17.80
#